data_AF-A0A1H8WP16-F1
#
_entry.id   AF-A0A1H8WP16-F1
#
_cell.length_a   1.000
_cell.length_b   1.000
_cell.length_c   1.000
_cell.angle_alpha   90.00
_cell.angle_beta   90.00
_cell.angle_gamma   90.00
#
_symmetry.space_group_name_H-M   'P 1'
#
loop_
_entity.id
_entity.type
_entity.pdbx_description
1 polymer ?
#
loop_
_entity_poly.entity_id
_entity_poly.type
_entity_poly.pdbx_seq_one_letter_code
_entity_poly.pdbx_strand_id
1 'polypeptide(L)'
;MTARRKPAPSGTGGSRHSINDDHTTLATIDGRLTAEFVLPDEQRDTPHSTYLFNDDYNVKGATRHYDEIEGCFYLHVRTKPAVENDDVEQGDAKHVSVLGVDLGITNIATTSTGKFWNGGELNHWHREYENCRGSLQQTGTRWAHLNVQRVGRKQTGRFEQMIHIISNELVNLPRGQASGLPASTTRFASTREGVEEALENDCTHIVFEQLKGIRERLPYAKAVHKWAFHRLYEYVTYKAESEGLVVKQINPAYTSQRCSKCGFTHEDNRLHTNGQDEFDCLTCGYDVYADYNAAKNIGLKYLRDQQKSGRGDAPVGVRLNSGMLNVNGEYSPTALSG
;
A
#
# COMPACT_ATOMS: atom_id res chain seq x y z
N MET A 1 -12.50 4.47 20.40
CA MET A 1 -12.76 5.32 21.57
C MET A 1 -14.25 5.50 21.72
N THR A 2 -14.78 5.05 22.84
CA THR A 2 -16.21 5.01 23.15
C THR A 2 -16.46 6.10 24.18
N ALA A 3 -17.15 7.19 23.87
CA ALA A 3 -17.57 8.12 24.92
C ALA A 3 -19.00 7.72 25.35
N ARG A 4 -19.10 6.98 26.46
CA ARG A 4 -20.41 6.63 27.04
C ARG A 4 -20.93 7.78 27.90
N ARG A 5 -22.16 8.22 27.61
CA ARG A 5 -22.95 9.04 28.56
C ARG A 5 -24.38 8.51 28.60
N LYS A 6 -24.99 8.52 29.80
CA LYS A 6 -26.45 8.38 29.98
C LYS A 6 -27.19 9.58 29.36
N PRO A 7 -28.43 9.42 28.86
CA PRO A 7 -29.07 10.41 27.99
C PRO A 7 -29.70 11.57 28.78
N ALA A 8 -29.57 12.80 28.24
CA ALA A 8 -30.59 13.88 28.14
C ALA A 8 -29.95 15.28 27.95
N PRO A 9 -30.69 16.29 27.45
CA PRO A 9 -31.72 16.30 26.39
C PRO A 9 -31.24 17.06 25.12
N SER A 10 -32.10 17.02 24.11
CA SER A 10 -32.00 17.61 22.76
C SER A 10 -31.21 18.91 22.62
N GLY A 11 -30.21 18.92 21.72
CA GLY A 11 -29.67 20.18 21.20
C GLY A 11 -28.19 20.21 20.83
N THR A 12 -27.77 19.56 19.74
CA THR A 12 -26.41 19.79 19.22
C THR A 12 -26.46 20.64 17.96
N GLY A 13 -26.34 21.96 18.13
CA GLY A 13 -26.02 22.91 17.06
C GLY A 13 -24.52 23.16 17.06
N GLY A 14 -23.88 22.95 15.91
CA GLY A 14 -22.47 23.22 15.69
C GLY A 14 -21.59 21.97 15.58
N SER A 15 -20.92 21.82 14.44
CA SER A 15 -20.00 20.73 14.07
C SER A 15 -18.56 20.93 14.57
N ARG A 16 -18.36 21.71 15.63
CA ARG A 16 -17.02 22.08 16.12
C ARG A 16 -16.70 21.34 17.42
N HIS A 17 -15.64 20.53 17.39
CA HIS A 17 -15.07 19.85 18.54
C HIS A 17 -13.56 20.08 18.62
N SER A 18 -13.00 20.07 19.82
CA SER A 18 -11.55 20.07 20.04
C SER A 18 -11.15 18.88 20.89
N ILE A 19 -9.99 18.33 20.61
CA ILE A 19 -9.42 17.18 21.32
C ILE A 19 -8.26 17.73 22.14
N ASN A 20 -8.30 17.48 23.43
CA ASN A 20 -7.20 17.70 24.35
C ASN A 20 -6.73 16.32 24.85
N ASP A 21 -5.65 16.28 25.62
CA ASP A 21 -4.97 15.03 25.97
C ASP A 21 -5.85 14.08 26.80
N ASP A 22 -6.70 14.62 27.67
CA ASP A 22 -7.54 13.89 28.62
C ASP A 22 -9.05 14.06 28.38
N HIS A 23 -9.45 15.03 27.55
CA HIS A 23 -10.86 15.32 27.30
C HIS A 23 -11.13 15.87 25.89
N THR A 24 -12.40 15.80 25.46
CA THR A 24 -12.87 16.49 24.27
C THR A 24 -13.86 17.58 24.63
N THR A 25 -13.83 18.69 23.89
CA THR A 25 -14.84 19.73 23.99
C THR A 25 -15.76 19.68 22.77
N LEU A 26 -17.07 19.74 23.01
CA LEU A 26 -18.11 19.67 22.00
C LEU A 26 -18.94 20.96 22.03
N ALA A 27 -19.12 21.61 20.88
CA ALA A 27 -20.11 22.68 20.76
C ALA A 27 -21.54 22.11 20.76
N THR A 28 -22.41 22.70 21.57
CA THR A 28 -23.85 22.43 21.64
C THR A 28 -24.64 23.72 21.46
N ILE A 29 -25.97 23.63 21.33
CA ILE A 29 -26.81 24.84 21.25
C ILE A 29 -26.71 25.71 22.51
N ASP A 30 -26.39 25.10 23.66
CA ASP A 30 -26.35 25.75 24.96
C ASP A 30 -24.93 26.13 25.41
N GLY A 31 -23.93 26.00 24.53
CA GLY A 31 -22.55 26.38 24.83
C GLY A 31 -21.53 25.29 24.48
N ARG A 32 -20.45 25.21 25.25
CA ARG A 32 -19.38 24.23 25.03
C ARG A 32 -19.38 23.23 26.17
N LEU A 33 -19.57 21.95 25.84
CA LEU A 33 -19.52 20.86 26.79
C LEU A 33 -18.13 20.23 26.78
N THR A 34 -17.59 19.98 27.96
CA THR A 34 -16.39 19.14 28.16
C THR A 34 -16.82 17.72 28.47
N ALA A 35 -16.25 16.75 27.77
CA ALA A 35 -16.49 15.32 27.98
C ALA A 35 -15.15 14.60 28.13
N GLU A 36 -15.00 13.87 29.23
CA GLU A 36 -13.86 13.00 29.47
C GLU A 36 -13.90 11.77 28.56
N PHE A 37 -12.73 11.25 28.19
CA PHE A 37 -12.66 10.01 27.44
C PHE A 37 -12.98 8.81 28.34
N VAL A 38 -13.96 8.00 27.94
CA VAL A 38 -14.15 6.67 28.54
C VAL A 38 -13.29 5.69 27.77
N LEU A 39 -12.07 5.49 28.23
CA LEU A 39 -11.14 4.56 27.60
C LEU A 39 -11.25 3.17 28.22
N PRO A 40 -10.94 2.11 27.47
CA PRO A 40 -10.67 0.80 28.07
C PRO A 40 -9.55 0.92 29.11
N ASP A 41 -9.55 0.01 30.09
CA ASP A 41 -8.52 -0.11 31.12
C ASP A 41 -7.09 0.06 30.55
N GLU A 42 -6.29 0.95 31.16
CA GLU A 42 -4.91 1.26 30.74
C GLU A 42 -4.00 0.04 30.71
N GLN A 43 -4.32 -0.98 31.53
CA GLN A 43 -3.56 -2.23 31.61
C GLN A 43 -3.91 -3.21 30.49
N ARG A 44 -5.00 -2.97 29.74
CA ARG A 44 -5.23 -3.66 28.47
C ARG A 44 -4.44 -2.93 27.41
N ASP A 45 -3.55 -3.66 26.75
CA ASP A 45 -2.99 -3.21 25.48
C ASP A 45 -4.14 -3.04 24.48
N THR A 46 -4.49 -1.77 24.30
CA THR A 46 -5.52 -1.31 23.40
C THR A 46 -4.91 -0.22 22.55
N PRO A 47 -5.35 -0.03 21.30
CA PRO A 47 -4.76 0.97 20.41
C PRO A 47 -4.69 2.40 20.98
N HIS A 48 -5.47 2.72 22.02
CA HIS A 48 -5.51 4.06 22.60
C HIS A 48 -4.27 4.36 23.45
N SER A 49 -3.74 3.39 24.20
CA SER A 49 -2.48 3.56 24.94
C SER A 49 -1.28 3.66 24.02
N THR A 50 -1.30 2.96 22.87
CA THR A 50 -0.20 3.00 21.89
C THR A 50 -0.14 4.32 21.12
N TYR A 51 -1.28 4.94 20.80
CA TYR A 51 -1.33 6.07 19.85
C TYR A 51 -1.80 7.40 20.42
N LEU A 52 -2.70 7.42 21.41
CA LEU A 52 -3.24 8.68 21.94
C LEU A 52 -2.36 9.24 23.05
N PHE A 53 -1.75 8.36 23.83
CA PHE A 53 -0.93 8.71 24.99
C PHE A 53 0.57 8.49 24.76
N ASN A 54 0.97 8.31 23.50
CA ASN A 54 2.36 8.22 23.13
C ASN A 54 2.78 9.53 22.44
N ASP A 55 3.79 10.20 23.00
CA ASP A 55 4.38 11.43 22.45
C ASP A 55 5.01 11.21 21.06
N ASP A 56 5.29 9.96 20.69
CA ASP A 56 5.68 9.55 19.34
C ASP A 56 4.56 9.72 18.31
N TYR A 57 3.34 10.14 18.70
CA TYR A 57 2.20 10.32 17.81
C TYR A 57 1.44 11.63 18.07
N ASN A 58 1.31 12.42 17.02
CA ASN A 58 0.54 13.66 17.01
C ASN A 58 -0.91 13.42 16.57
N VAL A 59 -1.88 13.91 17.36
CA VAL A 59 -3.29 13.94 16.97
C VAL A 59 -3.52 15.00 15.88
N LYS A 60 -4.00 14.57 14.70
CA LYS A 60 -4.31 15.48 13.57
C LYS A 60 -5.78 15.88 13.50
N GLY A 61 -6.63 15.23 14.28
CA GLY A 61 -8.03 15.59 14.45
C GLY A 61 -8.92 14.38 14.65
N ALA A 62 -10.22 14.60 14.80
CA ALA A 62 -11.19 13.51 14.92
C ALA A 62 -12.46 13.76 14.14
N THR A 63 -13.18 12.67 13.91
CA THR A 63 -14.56 12.68 13.44
C THR A 63 -15.46 12.15 14.55
N ARG A 64 -16.56 12.86 14.79
CA ARG A 64 -17.59 12.42 15.73
C ARG A 64 -18.62 11.57 15.00
N HIS A 65 -18.96 10.43 15.58
CA HIS A 65 -20.02 9.54 15.13
C HIS A 65 -21.03 9.35 16.27
N TYR A 66 -22.32 9.35 15.97
CA TYR A 66 -23.36 9.04 16.97
C TYR A 66 -23.92 7.65 16.65
N ASP A 67 -23.88 6.76 17.64
CA ASP A 67 -24.53 5.46 17.55
C ASP A 67 -25.91 5.57 18.21
N GLU A 68 -26.96 5.51 17.38
CA GLU A 68 -28.36 5.61 17.84
C GLU A 68 -28.79 4.40 18.67
N ILE A 69 -28.19 3.23 18.46
CA ILE A 69 -28.54 1.97 19.15
C ILE A 69 -27.98 2.01 20.57
N GLU A 70 -26.73 2.43 20.71
CA GLU A 70 -26.09 2.55 22.03
C GLU A 70 -26.37 3.90 22.72
N GLY A 71 -26.94 4.87 21.99
CA GLY A 71 -27.18 6.22 22.48
C GLY A 71 -25.88 6.95 22.85
N CYS A 72 -24.77 6.61 22.22
CA CYS A 72 -23.43 7.06 22.60
C CYS A 72 -22.71 7.77 21.44
N PHE A 73 -21.85 8.72 21.80
CA PHE A 73 -20.97 9.36 20.83
C PHE A 73 -19.63 8.63 20.78
N TYR A 74 -19.17 8.36 19.58
CA TYR A 74 -17.87 7.80 19.27
C TYR A 74 -17.00 8.90 18.67
N LEU A 75 -15.75 8.95 19.13
CA LEU A 75 -14.75 9.86 18.57
C LEU A 75 -13.70 9.03 17.83
N HIS A 76 -13.60 9.23 16.53
CA HIS A 76 -12.59 8.59 15.69
C HIS A 76 -11.40 9.52 15.59
N VAL A 77 -10.44 9.34 16.50
CA VAL A 77 -9.22 10.13 16.55
C VAL A 77 -8.23 9.61 15.52
N ARG A 78 -7.65 10.53 14.73
CA ARG A 78 -6.60 10.26 13.76
C ARG A 78 -5.28 10.76 14.31
N THR A 79 -4.33 9.86 14.44
CA THR A 79 -2.97 10.12 14.89
C THR A 79 -2.00 9.94 13.71
N LYS A 80 -0.90 10.68 13.72
CA LYS A 80 0.24 10.49 12.82
C LYS A 80 1.50 10.40 13.68
N PRO A 81 2.46 9.50 13.38
CA PRO A 81 3.76 9.53 14.03
C PRO A 81 4.35 10.95 14.08
N ALA A 82 4.93 11.30 15.21
CA ALA A 82 5.63 12.54 15.50
C ALA A 82 7.09 12.50 15.02
N VAL A 83 7.45 11.55 14.15
CA VAL A 83 8.69 11.65 13.39
C VAL A 83 8.67 12.95 12.62
N GLU A 84 9.57 13.85 13.04
CA GLU A 84 10.13 14.85 12.16
C GLU A 84 10.71 14.04 11.00
N ASN A 85 10.08 14.13 9.84
CA ASN A 85 10.78 13.82 8.61
C ASN A 85 11.87 14.87 8.55
N ASP A 86 13.04 14.57 9.12
CA ASP A 86 14.26 15.15 8.62
C ASP A 86 14.16 14.91 7.13
N ASP A 87 13.94 16.00 6.37
CA ASP A 87 14.21 16.03 4.94
C ASP A 87 15.58 15.38 4.85
N VAL A 88 15.64 14.12 4.40
CA VAL A 88 16.86 13.34 4.46
C VAL A 88 17.88 14.16 3.71
N GLU A 89 18.73 14.84 4.48
CA GLU A 89 19.76 15.68 3.93
C GLU A 89 20.53 14.77 3.01
N GLN A 90 20.76 15.28 1.81
CA GLN A 90 21.54 14.64 0.79
C GLN A 90 22.98 14.59 1.30
N GLY A 91 23.27 13.62 2.16
CA GLY A 91 24.44 13.56 3.02
C GLY A 91 24.81 12.13 3.34
N ASP A 92 25.97 11.75 2.84
CA ASP A 92 26.72 10.51 3.02
C ASP A 92 26.22 9.26 2.29
N ALA A 93 27.18 8.55 1.69
CA ALA A 93 27.00 7.39 0.81
C ALA A 93 26.37 6.20 1.56
N LYS A 94 25.06 6.28 1.82
CA LYS A 94 24.25 5.19 2.37
C LYS A 94 24.10 4.09 1.32
N HIS A 95 24.20 2.85 1.78
CA HIS A 95 23.82 1.65 1.03
C HIS A 95 22.41 1.83 0.45
N VAL A 96 22.28 1.84 -0.88
CA VAL A 96 20.97 1.97 -1.55
C VAL A 96 20.53 0.60 -2.07
N SER A 97 19.68 -0.08 -1.29
CA SER A 97 18.99 -1.29 -1.70
C SER A 97 17.59 -0.94 -2.22
N VAL A 98 17.27 -1.39 -3.43
CA VAL A 98 16.05 -1.05 -4.15
C VAL A 98 15.18 -2.29 -4.39
N LEU A 99 13.92 -2.23 -3.98
CA LEU A 99 12.88 -3.15 -4.40
C LEU A 99 12.15 -2.58 -5.62
N GLY A 100 12.32 -3.21 -6.79
CA GLY A 100 11.56 -2.83 -7.99
C GLY A 100 10.19 -3.49 -8.00
N VAL A 101 9.14 -2.74 -8.32
CA VAL A 101 7.75 -3.22 -8.40
C VAL A 101 7.14 -2.88 -9.75
N ASP A 102 6.83 -3.91 -10.53
CA ASP A 102 6.09 -3.83 -11.79
C ASP A 102 4.58 -3.97 -11.52
N LEU A 103 3.74 -3.26 -12.28
CA LEU A 103 2.29 -3.24 -12.11
C LEU A 103 1.60 -3.70 -13.40
N GLY A 104 0.69 -4.66 -13.29
CA GLY A 104 0.10 -5.31 -14.46
C GLY A 104 -1.38 -5.66 -14.32
N ILE A 105 -1.98 -6.13 -15.42
CA ILE A 105 -3.38 -6.57 -15.46
C ILE A 105 -3.50 -8.02 -14.98
N THR A 106 -2.60 -8.89 -15.46
CA THR A 106 -2.53 -10.31 -15.08
C THR A 106 -2.05 -10.43 -13.63
N ASN A 107 -0.91 -9.83 -13.33
CA ASN A 107 -0.37 -9.68 -11.99
C ASN A 107 -0.50 -8.20 -11.58
N ILE A 108 -1.24 -7.93 -10.52
CA ILE A 108 -1.47 -6.55 -10.03
C ILE A 108 -0.16 -5.90 -9.64
N ALA A 109 0.73 -6.67 -9.03
CA ALA A 109 2.09 -6.27 -8.70
C ALA A 109 3.02 -7.47 -8.83
N THR A 110 4.27 -7.20 -9.20
CA THR A 110 5.38 -8.16 -9.25
C THR A 110 6.65 -7.50 -8.75
N THR A 111 7.39 -8.13 -7.84
CA THR A 111 8.63 -7.57 -7.28
C THR A 111 9.90 -8.13 -7.91
N SER A 112 11.01 -7.39 -7.79
CA SER A 112 12.35 -7.83 -8.23
C SER A 112 12.91 -9.00 -7.41
N THR A 113 12.37 -9.22 -6.22
CA THR A 113 12.56 -10.39 -5.35
C THR A 113 11.71 -11.59 -5.78
N GLY A 114 10.73 -11.43 -6.67
CA GLY A 114 10.02 -12.54 -7.30
C GLY A 114 8.70 -12.92 -6.62
N LYS A 115 8.10 -11.98 -5.89
CA LYS A 115 6.72 -12.11 -5.40
C LYS A 115 5.74 -11.59 -6.44
N PHE A 116 4.63 -12.32 -6.60
CA PHE A 116 3.60 -12.02 -7.59
C PHE A 116 2.24 -11.94 -6.89
N TRP A 117 1.47 -10.88 -7.16
CA TRP A 117 0.08 -10.78 -6.73
C TRP A 117 -0.85 -10.91 -7.93
N ASN A 118 -1.44 -12.09 -8.08
CA ASN A 118 -2.32 -12.40 -9.20
C ASN A 118 -3.61 -11.55 -9.17
N GLY A 119 -3.97 -10.98 -10.33
CA GLY A 119 -5.16 -10.15 -10.52
C GLY A 119 -6.43 -10.92 -10.90
N GLY A 120 -6.39 -12.25 -10.97
CA GLY A 120 -7.48 -13.13 -11.38
C GLY A 120 -8.74 -12.94 -10.54
N GLU A 121 -8.59 -12.81 -9.21
CA GLU A 121 -9.72 -12.57 -8.32
C GLU A 121 -10.35 -11.18 -8.59
N LEU A 122 -9.55 -10.14 -8.78
CA LEU A 122 -10.03 -8.81 -9.16
C LEU A 122 -10.77 -8.85 -10.50
N ASN A 123 -10.19 -9.54 -11.49
CA ASN A 123 -10.77 -9.69 -12.82
C ASN A 123 -12.11 -10.42 -12.77
N HIS A 124 -12.20 -11.50 -11.98
CA HIS A 124 -13.43 -12.24 -11.75
C HIS A 124 -14.50 -11.34 -11.13
N TRP A 125 -14.21 -10.67 -10.01
CA TRP A 125 -15.16 -9.77 -9.35
C TRP A 125 -15.58 -8.59 -10.23
N HIS A 126 -14.69 -8.08 -11.07
CA HIS A 126 -15.02 -7.03 -12.02
C HIS A 126 -15.99 -7.50 -13.10
N ARG A 127 -15.78 -8.71 -13.63
CA ARG A 127 -16.69 -9.31 -14.61
C ARG A 127 -18.07 -9.55 -13.99
N GLU A 128 -18.14 -10.10 -12.80
CA GLU A 128 -19.41 -10.30 -12.08
C GLU A 128 -20.14 -8.99 -11.83
N TYR A 129 -19.41 -7.93 -11.47
CA TYR A 129 -19.97 -6.59 -11.34
C TYR A 129 -20.54 -6.06 -12.66
N GLU A 130 -19.80 -6.17 -13.76
CA GLU A 130 -20.26 -5.72 -15.09
C GLU A 130 -21.52 -6.46 -15.53
N ASN A 131 -21.57 -7.78 -15.31
CA ASN A 131 -22.73 -8.61 -15.61
C ASN A 131 -23.95 -8.15 -14.79
N CYS A 132 -23.79 -8.06 -13.47
CA CYS A 132 -24.84 -7.61 -12.56
C CYS A 132 -25.30 -6.17 -12.90
N ARG A 133 -24.38 -5.27 -13.21
CA ARG A 133 -24.68 -3.90 -13.61
C ARG A 133 -25.48 -3.87 -14.92
N GLY A 134 -25.08 -4.66 -15.91
CA GLY A 134 -25.77 -4.78 -17.19
C GLY A 134 -27.22 -5.24 -17.02
N SER A 135 -27.44 -6.32 -16.26
CA SER A 135 -28.79 -6.84 -15.99
C SER A 135 -29.67 -5.84 -15.23
N LEU A 136 -29.13 -5.16 -14.22
CA LEU A 136 -29.87 -4.13 -13.47
C LEU A 136 -30.18 -2.90 -14.34
N GLN A 137 -29.25 -2.46 -15.18
CA GLN A 137 -29.47 -1.32 -16.08
C GLN A 137 -30.55 -1.63 -17.12
N GLN A 138 -30.59 -2.86 -17.66
CA GLN A 138 -31.65 -3.30 -18.58
C GLN A 138 -33.04 -3.33 -17.92
N THR A 139 -33.10 -3.56 -16.60
CA THR A 139 -34.37 -3.56 -15.86
C THR A 139 -35.00 -2.15 -15.79
N GLY A 140 -34.19 -1.09 -15.83
CA GLY A 140 -34.67 0.30 -15.98
C GLY A 140 -35.46 0.90 -14.82
N THR A 141 -35.56 0.22 -13.66
CA THR A 141 -36.33 0.71 -12.51
C THR A 141 -35.49 1.58 -11.57
N ARG A 142 -36.14 2.47 -10.81
CA ARG A 142 -35.49 3.25 -9.74
C ARG A 142 -34.76 2.36 -8.72
N TRP A 143 -35.36 1.22 -8.37
CA TRP A 143 -34.75 0.22 -7.49
C TRP A 143 -33.50 -0.43 -8.12
N ALA A 144 -33.53 -0.67 -9.43
CA ALA A 144 -32.36 -1.16 -10.14
C ALA A 144 -31.20 -0.15 -10.11
N HIS A 145 -31.47 1.15 -10.28
CA HIS A 145 -30.45 2.19 -10.13
C HIS A 145 -29.83 2.25 -8.73
N LEU A 146 -30.64 2.19 -7.66
CA LEU A 146 -30.14 2.15 -6.28
C LEU A 146 -29.31 0.88 -6.01
N ASN A 147 -29.73 -0.26 -6.56
CA ASN A 147 -28.99 -1.52 -6.43
C ASN A 147 -27.65 -1.46 -7.17
N VAL A 148 -27.57 -0.85 -8.36
CA VAL A 148 -26.29 -0.63 -9.06
C VAL A 148 -25.31 0.14 -8.19
N GLN A 149 -25.77 1.20 -7.51
CA GLN A 149 -24.92 1.97 -6.60
C GLN A 149 -24.43 1.11 -5.42
N ARG A 150 -25.33 0.34 -4.81
CA ARG A 150 -24.99 -0.54 -3.66
C ARG A 150 -24.00 -1.63 -4.05
N VAL A 151 -24.20 -2.26 -5.20
CA VAL A 151 -23.31 -3.30 -5.74
C VAL A 151 -21.95 -2.71 -6.11
N GLY A 152 -21.92 -1.48 -6.63
CA GLY A 152 -20.67 -0.75 -6.89
C GLY A 152 -19.85 -0.50 -5.63
N ARG A 153 -20.49 -0.02 -4.55
CA ARG A 153 -19.80 0.18 -3.25
C ARG A 153 -19.17 -1.11 -2.72
N LYS A 154 -19.85 -2.25 -2.86
CA LYS A 154 -19.32 -3.57 -2.43
C LYS A 154 -18.10 -3.97 -3.24
N GLN A 155 -18.12 -3.75 -4.55
CA GLN A 155 -16.99 -4.05 -5.44
C GLN A 155 -15.77 -3.19 -5.05
N THR A 156 -15.94 -1.88 -4.91
CA THR A 156 -14.86 -0.96 -4.49
C THR A 156 -14.28 -1.40 -3.14
N GLY A 157 -15.12 -1.69 -2.15
CA GLY A 157 -14.64 -2.12 -0.84
C GLY A 157 -13.81 -3.42 -0.87
N ARG A 158 -14.18 -4.39 -1.72
CA ARG A 158 -13.37 -5.61 -1.90
C ARG A 158 -12.02 -5.32 -2.53
N PHE A 159 -11.98 -4.46 -3.54
CA PHE A 159 -10.72 -4.09 -4.16
C PHE A 159 -9.84 -3.27 -3.22
N GLU A 160 -10.42 -2.36 -2.44
CA GLU A 160 -9.70 -1.63 -1.39
C GLU A 160 -9.08 -2.60 -0.39
N GLN A 161 -9.80 -3.64 0.06
CA GLN A 161 -9.26 -4.65 0.96
C GLN A 161 -8.08 -5.41 0.34
N MET A 162 -8.20 -5.84 -0.91
CA MET A 162 -7.11 -6.52 -1.62
C MET A 162 -5.88 -5.60 -1.76
N ILE A 163 -6.08 -4.34 -2.13
CA ILE A 163 -4.99 -3.35 -2.25
C ILE A 163 -4.36 -3.06 -0.88
N HIS A 164 -5.15 -3.04 0.19
CA HIS A 164 -4.64 -2.96 1.56
C HIS A 164 -3.75 -4.14 1.93
N ILE A 165 -4.14 -5.37 1.54
CA ILE A 165 -3.35 -6.58 1.75
C ILE A 165 -2.02 -6.48 1.00
N ILE A 166 -2.06 -6.22 -0.31
CA ILE A 166 -0.84 -6.10 -1.15
C ILE A 166 0.09 -5.03 -0.60
N SER A 167 -0.44 -3.85 -0.24
CA SER A 167 0.39 -2.77 0.31
C SER A 167 0.96 -3.08 1.69
N ASN A 168 0.26 -3.84 2.55
CA ASN A 168 0.85 -4.31 3.82
C ASN A 168 2.00 -5.28 3.55
N GLU A 169 1.78 -6.22 2.63
CA GLU A 169 2.77 -7.23 2.26
C GLU A 169 4.00 -6.65 1.56
N LEU A 170 3.85 -5.55 0.82
CA LEU A 170 4.97 -4.84 0.18
C LEU A 170 5.84 -4.06 1.17
N VAL A 171 5.20 -3.27 2.05
CA VAL A 171 5.92 -2.32 2.92
C VAL A 171 6.50 -2.99 4.16
N ASN A 172 5.88 -4.07 4.61
CA ASN A 172 5.95 -4.56 5.99
C ASN A 172 5.24 -3.59 6.94
N LEU A 173 4.16 -4.06 7.55
CA LEU A 173 3.64 -3.49 8.78
C LEU A 173 3.50 -4.65 9.75
N PRO A 174 4.43 -4.85 10.69
CA PRO A 174 4.17 -5.74 11.79
C PRO A 174 3.04 -5.12 12.63
N ARG A 175 1.85 -5.72 12.61
CA ARG A 175 0.95 -5.61 13.78
C ARG A 175 1.52 -6.54 14.86
N GLY A 176 2.70 -6.24 15.37
CA GLY A 176 3.46 -7.20 16.17
C GLY A 176 4.71 -6.68 16.88
N GLN A 177 5.03 -5.39 16.82
CA GLN A 177 5.94 -4.74 17.77
C GLN A 177 5.23 -3.56 18.46
N ALA A 178 3.99 -3.77 18.89
CA ALA A 178 3.55 -3.20 20.16
C ALA A 178 3.92 -4.23 21.22
N SER A 179 4.74 -3.82 22.18
CA SER A 179 5.16 -4.60 23.32
C SER A 179 3.98 -5.28 24.05
N GLY A 180 3.86 -6.60 23.92
CA GLY A 180 3.20 -7.47 24.90
C GLY A 180 1.66 -7.55 24.89
N LEU A 181 1.10 -8.49 24.11
CA LEU A 181 -0.25 -9.04 24.34
C LEU A 181 -0.27 -10.57 24.21
N PRO A 182 -1.04 -11.28 25.06
CA PRO A 182 -1.28 -12.70 24.92
C PRO A 182 -2.38 -13.00 23.89
N ALA A 183 -2.16 -14.08 23.12
CA ALA A 183 -2.87 -14.54 21.93
C ALA A 183 -4.36 -14.94 22.10
N SER A 184 -5.07 -14.54 23.15
CA SER A 184 -6.36 -15.15 23.51
C SER A 184 -7.62 -14.43 22.99
N THR A 185 -7.52 -13.20 22.44
CA THR A 185 -8.73 -12.40 22.12
C THR A 185 -9.01 -12.19 20.62
N THR A 186 -8.18 -12.70 19.71
CA THR A 186 -8.42 -12.51 18.27
C THR A 186 -9.22 -13.67 17.66
N ARG A 187 -10.51 -13.77 18.01
CA ARG A 187 -11.46 -14.61 17.25
C ARG A 187 -11.89 -13.91 15.95
N PHE A 188 -10.94 -13.63 15.06
CA PHE A 188 -11.09 -13.41 13.61
C PHE A 188 -9.70 -13.12 13.00
N ALA A 189 -8.67 -13.88 13.41
CA ALA A 189 -7.38 -13.92 12.72
C ALA A 189 -7.15 -15.35 12.24
N SER A 190 -7.95 -15.79 11.27
CA SER A 190 -7.68 -17.05 10.58
C SER A 190 -6.50 -16.85 9.62
N THR A 191 -5.37 -17.48 9.95
CA THR A 191 -4.33 -17.96 9.02
C THR A 191 -3.88 -16.97 7.95
N ARG A 192 -2.86 -16.17 8.25
CA ARG A 192 -1.89 -15.70 7.24
C ARG A 192 -0.52 -15.58 7.89
N GLU A 193 0.37 -16.52 7.58
CA GLU A 193 1.80 -16.25 7.55
C GLU A 193 1.96 -15.07 6.59
N GLY A 194 2.21 -13.88 7.15
CA GLY A 194 2.44 -12.67 6.37
C GLY A 194 3.85 -12.75 5.81
N VAL A 195 3.99 -12.57 4.50
CA VAL A 195 5.29 -12.49 3.81
C VAL A 195 5.63 -11.00 3.70
N GLU A 196 6.79 -10.60 4.24
CA GLU A 196 7.08 -9.25 4.78
C GLU A 196 8.21 -8.55 3.98
N GLU A 197 7.96 -8.22 2.72
CA GLU A 197 9.04 -8.28 1.73
C GLU A 197 10.11 -7.17 1.77
N ALA A 198 9.77 -5.87 1.84
CA ALA A 198 10.78 -4.81 1.73
C ALA A 198 11.73 -4.74 2.92
N LEU A 199 11.19 -4.84 4.14
CA LEU A 199 11.97 -4.81 5.38
C LEU A 199 12.71 -6.13 5.64
N GLU A 200 12.13 -7.30 5.33
CA GLU A 200 12.88 -8.59 5.38
C GLU A 200 14.13 -8.57 4.50
N ASN A 201 14.11 -7.74 3.46
CA ASN A 201 15.17 -7.65 2.48
C ASN A 201 16.11 -6.44 2.67
N ASP A 202 16.01 -5.74 3.80
CA ASP A 202 16.80 -4.53 4.11
C ASP A 202 16.77 -3.49 2.98
N CYS A 203 15.60 -3.34 2.35
CA CYS A 203 15.43 -2.35 1.30
C CYS A 203 15.35 -0.95 1.90
N THR A 204 15.90 0.02 1.19
CA THR A 204 15.79 1.46 1.55
C THR A 204 14.78 2.18 0.66
N HIS A 205 14.53 1.62 -0.53
CA HIS A 205 13.69 2.22 -1.55
C HIS A 205 12.73 1.20 -2.14
N ILE A 206 11.48 1.60 -2.35
CA ILE A 206 10.51 0.88 -3.17
C ILE A 206 10.24 1.70 -4.42
N VAL A 207 10.49 1.13 -5.60
CA VAL A 207 10.41 1.83 -6.87
C VAL A 207 9.35 1.20 -7.74
N PHE A 208 8.34 1.99 -8.09
CA PHE A 208 7.29 1.62 -9.04
C PHE A 208 7.59 2.16 -10.44
N GLU A 209 6.98 1.57 -11.46
CA GLU A 209 6.80 2.30 -12.71
C GLU A 209 5.77 3.44 -12.59
N GLN A 210 5.98 4.50 -13.38
CA GLN A 210 5.02 5.60 -13.50
C GLN A 210 3.77 5.15 -14.23
N LEU A 211 2.63 5.51 -13.65
CA LEU A 211 1.31 5.24 -14.21
C LEU A 211 0.88 6.24 -15.32
N LYS A 212 1.71 7.22 -15.65
CA LYS A 212 1.41 8.22 -16.69
C LYS A 212 1.44 7.58 -18.08
N GLY A 213 0.41 7.80 -18.87
CA GLY A 213 0.28 7.18 -20.21
C GLY A 213 -0.12 5.70 -20.21
N ILE A 214 -0.71 5.21 -19.10
CA ILE A 214 -1.22 3.82 -19.03
C ILE A 214 -2.36 3.58 -20.02
N ARG A 215 -3.12 4.61 -20.42
CA ARG A 215 -4.24 4.42 -21.36
C ARG A 215 -3.75 3.93 -22.72
N GLU A 216 -2.61 4.44 -23.15
CA GLU A 216 -1.94 4.12 -24.41
C GLU A 216 -1.17 2.80 -24.30
N ARG A 217 -0.51 2.54 -23.15
CA ARG A 217 0.34 1.35 -22.93
C ARG A 217 -0.43 0.09 -22.55
N LEU A 218 -1.54 0.23 -21.84
CA LEU A 218 -2.44 -0.87 -21.47
C LEU A 218 -3.84 -0.56 -22.02
N PRO A 219 -4.05 -0.69 -23.34
CA PRO A 219 -5.36 -0.42 -23.96
C PRO A 219 -6.46 -1.32 -23.39
N TYR A 220 -6.09 -2.53 -22.95
CA TYR A 220 -6.98 -3.49 -22.31
C TYR A 220 -7.23 -3.20 -20.81
N ALA A 221 -6.46 -2.29 -20.18
CA ALA A 221 -6.67 -1.94 -18.78
C ALA A 221 -7.94 -1.09 -18.61
N LYS A 222 -8.96 -1.73 -18.05
CA LYS A 222 -10.17 -1.11 -17.53
C LYS A 222 -9.86 -0.06 -16.46
N ALA A 223 -10.79 0.87 -16.26
CA ALA A 223 -10.66 1.95 -15.28
C ALA A 223 -10.36 1.43 -13.85
N VAL A 224 -10.85 0.24 -13.51
CA VAL A 224 -10.58 -0.44 -12.24
C VAL A 224 -9.08 -0.66 -12.00
N HIS A 225 -8.32 -1.08 -13.00
CA HIS A 225 -6.90 -1.38 -12.84
C HIS A 225 -6.12 -0.10 -12.59
N LYS A 226 -6.42 0.95 -13.37
CA LYS A 226 -5.83 2.28 -13.21
C LYS A 226 -6.06 2.83 -11.80
N TRP A 227 -7.29 2.71 -11.29
CA TRP A 227 -7.62 3.09 -9.92
C TRP A 227 -6.86 2.21 -8.91
N ALA A 228 -6.80 0.90 -9.12
CA ALA A 228 -6.12 -0.03 -8.22
C ALA A 228 -4.62 0.27 -8.11
N PHE A 229 -3.96 0.55 -9.23
CA PHE A 229 -2.54 0.92 -9.27
C PHE A 229 -2.27 2.22 -8.53
N HIS A 230 -3.09 3.25 -8.79
CA HIS A 230 -2.95 4.53 -8.09
C HIS A 230 -3.14 4.35 -6.59
N ARG A 231 -4.15 3.59 -6.19
CA ARG A 231 -4.47 3.34 -4.79
C ARG A 231 -3.40 2.50 -4.09
N LEU A 232 -2.81 1.53 -4.79
CA LEU A 232 -1.70 0.74 -4.28
C LEU A 232 -0.48 1.63 -4.03
N TYR A 233 -0.14 2.50 -4.97
CA TYR A 233 0.95 3.46 -4.80
C TYR A 233 0.72 4.40 -3.61
N GLU A 234 -0.47 4.96 -3.48
CA GLU A 234 -0.83 5.80 -2.31
C GLU A 234 -0.66 5.02 -1.00
N TYR A 235 -1.14 3.77 -0.97
CA TYR A 235 -1.06 2.93 0.23
C TYR A 235 0.35 2.55 0.61
N VAL A 236 1.17 2.21 -0.38
CA VAL A 236 2.57 1.90 -0.15
C VAL A 236 3.31 3.15 0.31
N THR A 237 3.08 4.31 -0.32
CA THR A 237 3.72 5.58 0.05
C THR A 237 3.47 5.93 1.52
N TYR A 238 2.21 5.98 1.96
CA TYR A 238 1.92 6.42 3.32
C TYR A 238 2.44 5.44 4.38
N LYS A 239 2.47 4.13 4.10
CA LYS A 239 2.98 3.12 5.03
C LYS A 239 4.51 3.11 5.05
N ALA A 240 5.13 3.25 3.89
CA ALA A 240 6.58 3.29 3.77
C ALA A 240 7.17 4.51 4.51
N GLU A 241 6.46 5.64 4.48
CA GLU A 241 6.84 6.83 5.25
C GLU A 241 6.97 6.55 6.75
N SER A 242 6.15 5.68 7.36
CA SER A 242 6.28 5.36 8.79
C SER A 242 7.48 4.47 9.11
N GLU A 243 7.98 3.74 8.12
CA GLU A 243 9.11 2.80 8.25
C GLU A 243 10.44 3.40 7.76
N GLY A 244 10.46 4.69 7.41
CA GLY A 244 11.65 5.34 6.84
C GLY A 244 12.01 4.87 5.43
N LEU A 245 11.09 4.21 4.73
CA LEU A 245 11.28 3.71 3.36
C LEU A 245 10.95 4.80 2.34
N VAL A 246 11.81 4.95 1.34
CA VAL A 246 11.62 5.94 0.28
C VAL A 246 10.87 5.31 -0.91
N VAL A 247 9.69 5.85 -1.23
CA VAL A 247 8.90 5.40 -2.39
C VAL A 247 9.10 6.34 -3.58
N LYS A 248 9.41 5.76 -4.75
CA LYS A 248 9.62 6.52 -6.00
C LYS A 248 8.89 5.92 -7.19
N GLN A 249 8.70 6.72 -8.24
CA GLN A 249 8.21 6.26 -9.54
C GLN A 249 9.17 6.66 -10.66
N ILE A 250 9.42 5.75 -11.59
CA ILE A 250 10.27 6.02 -12.76
C ILE A 250 9.52 5.88 -14.08
N ASN A 251 10.04 6.47 -15.16
CA ASN A 251 9.45 6.27 -16.48
C ASN A 251 9.62 4.80 -16.92
N PRO A 252 8.55 4.08 -17.27
CA PRO A 252 8.63 2.66 -17.69
C PRO A 252 9.14 2.43 -19.12
N ALA A 253 9.46 3.48 -19.87
CA ALA A 253 9.97 3.31 -21.23
C ALA A 253 11.13 2.30 -21.27
N TYR A 254 10.96 1.26 -22.11
CA TYR A 254 11.91 0.18 -22.38
C TYR A 254 12.24 -0.76 -21.20
N THR A 255 11.57 -0.66 -20.04
CA THR A 255 11.84 -1.56 -18.89
C THR A 255 11.38 -3.00 -19.14
N SER A 256 10.33 -3.18 -19.94
CA SER A 256 9.79 -4.50 -20.31
C SER A 256 10.52 -5.18 -21.47
N GLN A 257 11.27 -4.42 -22.29
CA GLN A 257 11.98 -4.91 -23.48
C GLN A 257 13.48 -5.14 -23.23
N ARG A 258 14.00 -4.57 -22.14
CA ARG A 258 15.41 -4.69 -21.76
C ARG A 258 15.64 -6.01 -21.04
N CYS A 259 16.73 -6.69 -21.32
CA CYS A 259 17.18 -7.83 -20.52
C CYS A 259 17.81 -7.31 -19.22
N SER A 260 17.30 -7.75 -18.07
CA SER A 260 17.88 -7.43 -16.76
C SER A 260 19.26 -8.05 -16.53
N LYS A 261 19.61 -9.11 -17.28
CA LYS A 261 20.91 -9.80 -17.19
C LYS A 261 22.00 -9.13 -18.03
N CYS A 262 21.79 -8.95 -19.34
CA CYS A 262 22.82 -8.43 -20.25
C CYS A 262 22.58 -6.99 -20.73
N GLY A 263 21.42 -6.41 -20.45
CA GLY A 263 21.07 -5.05 -20.87
C GLY A 263 20.66 -4.90 -22.33
N PHE A 264 20.70 -5.95 -23.15
CA PHE A 264 20.18 -5.89 -24.52
C PHE A 264 18.70 -5.52 -24.54
N THR A 265 18.30 -4.59 -25.41
CA THR A 265 16.93 -4.06 -25.47
C THR A 265 16.39 -4.25 -26.87
N HIS A 266 15.29 -5.00 -26.99
CA HIS A 266 14.64 -5.28 -28.25
C HIS A 266 13.16 -5.57 -28.00
N GLU A 267 12.28 -5.17 -28.92
CA GLU A 267 10.84 -5.37 -28.78
C GLU A 267 10.46 -6.85 -28.75
N ASP A 268 11.06 -7.66 -29.63
CA ASP A 268 10.87 -9.11 -29.70
C ASP A 268 11.46 -9.89 -28.50
N ASN A 269 12.14 -9.24 -27.56
CA ASN A 269 12.50 -9.93 -26.30
C ASN A 269 11.25 -10.26 -25.46
N ARG A 270 10.12 -9.59 -25.71
CA ARG A 270 8.83 -9.90 -25.09
C ARG A 270 7.92 -10.49 -26.16
N LEU A 271 7.84 -11.81 -26.21
CA LEU A 271 6.96 -12.50 -27.14
C LEU A 271 5.51 -12.38 -26.66
N HIS A 272 4.66 -11.72 -27.44
CA HIS A 272 3.21 -11.65 -27.19
C HIS A 272 2.45 -12.83 -27.81
N THR A 273 2.99 -14.04 -27.67
CA THR A 273 2.35 -15.26 -28.19
C THR A 273 1.58 -15.97 -27.08
N ASN A 274 0.34 -16.36 -27.39
CA ASN A 274 -0.49 -17.28 -26.59
C ASN A 274 -0.90 -16.83 -25.17
N GLY A 275 -0.78 -15.53 -24.85
CA GLY A 275 -1.17 -15.02 -23.52
C GLY A 275 -0.23 -15.44 -22.39
N GLN A 276 0.99 -15.88 -22.73
CA GLN A 276 2.06 -16.13 -21.77
C GLN A 276 2.87 -14.84 -21.59
N ASP A 277 3.04 -14.39 -20.34
CA ASP A 277 3.89 -13.25 -19.96
C ASP A 277 5.35 -13.74 -19.83
N GLU A 278 5.92 -14.22 -20.93
CA GLU A 278 7.30 -14.73 -21.02
C GLU A 278 8.25 -13.68 -21.63
N PHE A 279 9.52 -13.72 -21.23
CA PHE A 279 10.58 -12.85 -21.72
C PHE A 279 11.80 -13.68 -22.09
N ASP A 280 12.24 -13.54 -23.34
CA ASP A 280 13.37 -14.27 -23.91
C ASP A 280 14.38 -13.31 -24.52
N CYS A 281 15.54 -13.18 -23.89
CA CYS A 281 16.58 -12.32 -24.44
C CYS A 281 17.23 -12.93 -25.69
N LEU A 282 17.05 -12.27 -26.83
CA LEU A 282 17.62 -12.69 -28.12
C LEU A 282 19.15 -12.66 -28.19
N THR A 283 19.82 -12.03 -27.22
CA THR A 283 21.29 -11.95 -27.18
C THR A 283 21.92 -12.98 -26.24
N CYS A 284 21.39 -13.12 -25.01
CA CYS A 284 22.03 -13.96 -24.00
C CYS A 284 21.22 -15.20 -23.61
N GLY A 285 20.05 -15.43 -24.24
CA GLY A 285 19.17 -16.56 -23.95
C GLY A 285 18.58 -16.56 -22.54
N TYR A 286 18.56 -15.40 -21.87
CA TYR A 286 17.94 -15.27 -20.55
C TYR A 286 16.42 -15.30 -20.68
N ASP A 287 15.83 -16.34 -20.10
CA ASP A 287 14.40 -16.66 -20.10
C ASP A 287 13.86 -16.55 -18.66
N VAL A 288 12.84 -15.71 -18.46
CA VAL A 288 12.07 -15.55 -17.22
C VAL A 288 10.68 -14.97 -17.50
N TYR A 289 9.81 -14.94 -16.50
CA TYR A 289 8.57 -14.16 -16.56
C TYR A 289 8.85 -12.67 -16.88
N ALA A 290 8.07 -12.11 -17.81
CA ALA A 290 8.25 -10.75 -18.30
C ALA A 290 8.08 -9.71 -17.19
N ASP A 291 7.07 -9.86 -16.33
CA ASP A 291 6.82 -8.95 -15.20
C ASP A 291 7.99 -8.99 -14.19
N TYR A 292 8.60 -10.16 -14.00
CA TYR A 292 9.76 -10.31 -13.11
C TYR A 292 11.00 -9.63 -13.68
N ASN A 293 11.26 -9.80 -14.98
CA ASN A 293 12.31 -9.08 -15.68
C ASN A 293 12.08 -7.55 -15.64
N ALA A 294 10.83 -7.11 -15.84
CA ALA A 294 10.45 -5.71 -15.76
C ALA A 294 10.70 -5.14 -14.36
N ALA A 295 10.31 -5.85 -13.29
CA ALA A 295 10.54 -5.43 -11.91
C ALA A 295 12.04 -5.22 -11.62
N LYS A 296 12.92 -6.13 -12.08
CA LYS A 296 14.38 -5.93 -12.00
C LYS A 296 14.85 -4.69 -12.75
N ASN A 297 14.38 -4.51 -13.98
CA ASN A 297 14.74 -3.34 -14.80
C ASN A 297 14.25 -2.04 -14.22
N ILE A 298 13.10 -2.03 -13.51
CA ILE A 298 12.60 -0.85 -12.82
C ILE A 298 13.58 -0.40 -11.74
N GLY A 299 14.03 -1.32 -10.89
CA GLY A 299 15.06 -1.04 -9.91
C GLY A 299 16.37 -0.58 -10.56
N LEU A 300 16.84 -1.29 -11.60
CA LEU A 300 18.11 -0.97 -12.26
C LEU A 300 18.07 0.40 -12.94
N LYS A 301 16.93 0.77 -13.53
CA LYS A 301 16.75 2.06 -14.19
C LYS A 301 16.76 3.20 -13.17
N TYR A 302 16.09 3.03 -12.02
CA TYR A 302 16.18 4.01 -10.94
C TYR A 302 17.63 4.25 -10.49
N LEU A 303 18.40 3.18 -10.27
CA LEU A 303 19.80 3.29 -9.87
C LEU A 303 20.66 4.00 -10.92
N ARG A 304 20.49 3.69 -12.21
CA ARG A 304 21.20 4.36 -13.31
C ARG A 304 20.86 5.86 -13.40
N ASP A 305 19.61 6.22 -13.13
CA ASP A 305 19.16 7.61 -13.15
C ASP A 305 19.80 8.42 -12.00
N GLN A 306 20.10 7.79 -10.86
CA GLN A 306 20.75 8.41 -9.70
C GLN A 306 22.28 8.57 -9.84
N GLN A 307 22.96 7.67 -10.56
CA GLN A 307 24.43 7.64 -10.69
C GLN A 307 25.06 8.78 -11.52
N LYS A 308 24.29 9.80 -11.92
CA LYS A 308 24.82 10.99 -12.61
C LYS A 308 25.67 11.91 -11.72
N SER A 309 25.76 11.62 -10.42
CA SER A 309 26.67 12.30 -9.48
C SER A 309 27.75 11.32 -9.01
N GLY A 310 29.00 11.57 -9.39
CA GLY A 310 30.10 10.67 -9.08
C GLY A 310 30.53 10.80 -7.62
N ARG A 311 30.37 9.71 -6.84
CA ARG A 311 31.26 9.31 -5.74
C ARG A 311 30.75 8.06 -5.01
N GLY A 312 31.67 7.12 -4.75
CA GLY A 312 31.64 6.27 -3.56
C GLY A 312 31.30 4.79 -3.75
N ASP A 313 32.17 3.93 -3.22
CA ASP A 313 32.16 2.46 -3.08
C ASP A 313 30.96 1.86 -2.30
N ALA A 314 29.87 2.59 -2.08
CA ALA A 314 28.73 2.05 -1.34
C ALA A 314 28.01 0.97 -2.17
N PRO A 315 27.58 -0.16 -1.57
CA PRO A 315 26.83 -1.16 -2.32
C PRO A 315 25.47 -0.58 -2.69
N VAL A 316 25.26 -0.44 -3.99
CA VAL A 316 24.03 0.11 -4.59
C VAL A 316 23.49 -0.95 -5.54
N GLY A 317 22.28 -1.43 -5.29
CA GLY A 317 21.75 -2.55 -6.06
C GLY A 317 20.25 -2.79 -5.88
N VAL A 318 19.72 -3.56 -6.84
CA VAL A 318 18.35 -4.05 -6.83
C VAL A 318 18.31 -5.35 -6.05
N ARG A 319 17.41 -5.44 -5.08
CA ARG A 319 17.20 -6.66 -4.32
C ARG A 319 16.52 -7.74 -5.15
N LEU A 320 17.08 -8.94 -5.11
CA LEU A 320 16.55 -10.18 -5.65
C LEU A 320 16.35 -11.18 -4.50
N ASN A 321 15.58 -12.26 -4.71
CA ASN A 321 15.38 -13.30 -3.68
C ASN A 321 16.71 -13.88 -3.18
N SER A 322 17.65 -14.06 -4.10
CA SER A 322 18.89 -14.78 -3.85
C SER A 322 20.07 -13.85 -3.55
N GLY A 323 19.89 -12.54 -3.62
CA GLY A 323 21.00 -11.58 -3.53
C GLY A 323 20.65 -10.18 -4.00
N MET A 324 21.66 -9.48 -4.51
CA MET A 324 21.57 -8.12 -5.00
C MET A 324 22.22 -8.00 -6.37
N LEU A 325 21.60 -7.23 -7.26
CA LEU A 325 22.07 -6.98 -8.63
C LEU A 325 22.40 -5.50 -8.80
N ASN A 326 23.66 -5.18 -9.10
CA ASN A 326 24.06 -3.80 -9.34
C ASN A 326 23.80 -3.35 -10.79
N VAL A 327 24.01 -2.06 -11.05
CA VAL A 327 23.79 -1.44 -12.38
C VAL A 327 24.66 -2.03 -13.49
N ASN A 328 25.83 -2.60 -13.14
CA ASN A 328 26.80 -3.21 -14.04
C ASN A 328 26.42 -4.66 -14.39
N GLY A 329 25.37 -5.20 -13.75
CA GLY A 329 24.96 -6.60 -13.90
C GLY A 329 25.75 -7.57 -13.02
N GLU A 330 26.56 -7.06 -12.08
CA GLU A 330 27.26 -7.90 -11.12
C GLU A 330 26.29 -8.33 -10.02
N TYR A 331 26.31 -9.62 -9.72
CA TYR A 331 25.44 -10.25 -8.76
C TYR A 331 26.19 -10.56 -7.47
N SER A 332 25.66 -10.08 -6.35
CA SER A 332 26.16 -10.37 -5.01
C SER A 332 25.16 -11.29 -4.30
N PRO A 333 25.48 -12.56 -4.01
CA PRO A 333 24.55 -13.45 -3.33
C PRO A 333 24.27 -12.99 -1.89
N THR A 334 23.05 -13.25 -1.41
CA THR A 334 22.73 -13.10 0.02
C THR A 334 23.58 -14.11 0.79
N ALA A 335 24.30 -13.67 1.82
CA ALA A 335 25.04 -14.58 2.68
C ALA A 335 24.06 -15.61 3.25
N LEU A 336 24.28 -16.90 2.98
CA LEU A 336 23.50 -17.97 3.58
C LEU A 336 23.76 -17.92 5.09
N SER A 337 22.79 -17.39 5.84
CA SER A 337 22.70 -17.62 7.28
C SER A 337 22.50 -19.12 7.47
N GLY A 338 23.59 -19.80 7.83
CA GLY A 338 23.64 -21.24 8.03
C GLY A 338 22.90 -21.71 9.26
#